data_AF-A0A950HEM7-F1
#
_entry.id   AF-A0A950HEM7-F1
#
_cell.length_a   1.000
_cell.length_b   1.000
_cell.length_c   1.000
_cell.angle_alpha   90.00
_cell.angle_beta   90.00
_cell.angle_gamma   90.00
#
_symmetry.space_group_name_H-M   'P 1'
#
loop_
_entity.id
_entity.type
_entity.pdbx_description
1 polymer ?
#
loop_
_entity_poly.entity_id
_entity_poly.type
_entity_poly.pdbx_seq_one_letter_code
_entity_poly.pdbx_strand_id
1 'polypeptide(L)'
;MLPKFFILVAIAWLSGHAVAQQTSPAPPQVKVNVLNVCTPSAEEQKEIAAALSKVPKQPVFTPDFEVARGRSTLSGGDLFRAGANNNTAGEPVSAAWVRMRRDFSSTSVFSNVQYSFSKDAKQMIETLVLHVRDPKELAQLSVEDEASAVTSAAAMLSNSTPVSRIRLERFGKPSVVLARCTGTPGEPMADQSAYEPLFRDASLVMSRYRTLLEAPRTVPDELAKLGSATFPTRAKKPVREKAQP
;
A
#
# COMPACT_ATOMS: atom_id res chain seq x y z
N MET A 1 23.94 -75.75 -17.00
CA MET A 1 22.86 -75.87 -18.00
C MET A 1 21.55 -75.59 -17.28
N LEU A 2 20.84 -74.51 -17.66
CA LEU A 2 19.51 -74.19 -17.13
C LEU A 2 18.46 -75.16 -17.72
N PRO A 3 17.32 -75.33 -17.04
CA PRO A 3 16.10 -74.90 -17.71
C PRO A 3 15.08 -74.18 -16.81
N LYS A 4 14.23 -73.42 -17.49
CA LYS A 4 13.09 -72.61 -17.04
C LYS A 4 11.85 -73.51 -16.86
N PHE A 5 10.96 -73.18 -15.91
CA PHE A 5 9.53 -72.92 -16.20
C PHE A 5 8.68 -72.56 -14.96
N PHE A 6 7.72 -71.67 -15.22
CA PHE A 6 6.41 -71.44 -14.60
C PHE A 6 6.22 -70.83 -13.19
N ILE A 7 5.88 -69.54 -13.25
CA ILE A 7 4.92 -68.73 -12.48
C ILE A 7 3.94 -69.50 -11.58
N LEU A 8 3.81 -69.06 -10.32
CA LEU A 8 2.53 -68.97 -9.62
C LEU A 8 2.55 -67.81 -8.60
N VAL A 9 1.60 -66.90 -8.79
CA VAL A 9 1.30 -65.70 -8.00
C VAL A 9 0.48 -66.11 -6.78
N ALA A 10 0.87 -65.68 -5.58
CA ALA A 10 0.00 -65.65 -4.40
C ALA A 10 0.18 -64.31 -3.67
N ILE A 11 -0.86 -63.50 -3.81
CA ILE A 11 -1.06 -62.17 -3.24
C ILE A 11 -1.45 -62.35 -1.76
N ALA A 12 -0.63 -61.87 -0.82
CA ALA A 12 -1.00 -61.73 0.58
C ALA A 12 -0.98 -60.25 0.96
N TRP A 13 -2.18 -59.67 1.02
CA TRP A 13 -2.42 -58.33 1.54
C TRP A 13 -2.22 -58.34 3.06
N LEU A 14 -1.22 -57.61 3.55
CA LEU A 14 -1.15 -57.18 4.95
C LEU A 14 -1.27 -55.66 5.00
N SER A 15 -2.46 -55.21 5.33
CA SER A 15 -2.87 -53.82 5.53
C SER A 15 -2.21 -53.22 6.77
N GLY A 16 -0.99 -52.70 6.63
CA GLY A 16 -0.37 -51.83 7.62
C GLY A 16 -1.07 -50.48 7.66
N HIS A 17 -1.92 -50.26 8.66
CA HIS A 17 -2.53 -48.95 8.93
C HIS A 17 -1.46 -48.00 9.45
N ALA A 18 -0.92 -47.16 8.57
CA ALA A 18 -0.13 -46.00 8.96
C ALA A 18 -1.07 -44.96 9.60
N VAL A 19 -1.02 -44.86 10.93
CA VAL A 19 -1.59 -43.71 11.65
C VAL A 19 -0.67 -42.53 11.38
N ALA A 20 -1.01 -41.72 10.38
CA ALA A 20 -0.40 -40.41 10.20
C ALA A 20 -0.82 -39.53 11.38
N GLN A 21 0.09 -39.32 12.32
CA GLN A 21 -0.07 -38.39 13.42
C GLN A 21 -0.06 -36.98 12.81
N GLN A 22 -1.25 -36.41 12.62
CA GLN A 22 -1.43 -35.06 12.14
C GLN A 22 -0.94 -34.11 13.25
N THR A 23 0.34 -33.72 13.17
CA THR A 23 0.91 -32.64 13.98
C THR A 23 0.10 -31.39 13.69
N SER A 24 -0.73 -30.98 14.66
CA SER A 24 -1.38 -29.68 14.64
C SER A 24 -0.31 -28.62 14.39
N PRO A 25 -0.42 -27.80 13.32
CA PRO A 25 0.56 -26.76 13.07
C PRO A 25 0.56 -25.82 14.29
N ALA A 26 1.73 -25.61 14.88
CA ALA A 26 1.91 -24.64 15.94
C ALA A 26 1.36 -23.28 15.46
N PRO A 27 0.67 -22.52 16.32
CA PRO A 27 0.16 -21.21 15.93
C PRO A 27 1.33 -20.37 15.39
N PRO A 28 1.15 -19.67 14.25
CA PRO A 28 2.22 -18.94 13.61
C PRO A 28 2.83 -17.96 14.60
N GLN A 29 4.13 -18.05 14.84
CA GLN A 29 4.83 -17.10 15.70
C GLN A 29 4.82 -15.74 15.01
N VAL A 30 3.98 -14.83 15.49
CA VAL A 30 3.91 -13.45 15.00
C VAL A 30 5.00 -12.64 15.70
N LYS A 31 6.11 -12.39 15.00
CA LYS A 31 7.13 -11.44 15.48
C LYS A 31 6.64 -10.01 15.26
N VAL A 32 6.23 -9.36 16.33
CA VAL A 32 5.84 -7.94 16.31
C VAL A 32 7.10 -7.09 16.47
N ASN A 33 7.50 -6.37 15.42
CA ASN A 33 8.55 -5.36 15.52
C ASN A 33 7.87 -4.03 15.88
N VAL A 34 8.10 -3.56 17.11
CA VAL A 34 7.63 -2.24 17.54
C VAL A 34 8.55 -1.19 16.91
N LEU A 35 7.99 -0.33 16.06
CA LEU A 35 8.70 0.75 15.38
C LEU A 35 8.51 2.04 16.17
N ASN A 36 9.60 2.69 16.58
CA ASN A 36 9.53 4.04 17.13
C ASN A 36 9.41 5.06 15.99
N VAL A 37 8.18 5.40 15.63
CA VAL A 37 7.91 6.28 14.48
C VAL A 37 8.01 7.77 14.82
N CYS A 38 7.90 8.14 16.10
CA CYS A 38 7.82 9.52 16.55
C CYS A 38 9.18 10.11 16.89
N THR A 39 10.09 9.28 17.41
CA THR A 39 11.42 9.72 17.86
C THR A 39 12.51 8.78 17.36
N PRO A 40 12.72 8.69 16.03
CA PRO A 40 13.76 7.83 15.47
C PRO A 40 15.17 8.25 15.93
N SER A 41 16.07 7.28 16.03
CA SER A 41 17.44 7.49 16.50
C SER A 41 18.24 8.41 15.57
N ALA A 42 19.40 8.91 16.04
CA ALA A 42 20.26 9.76 15.22
C ALA A 42 20.81 9.01 13.98
N GLU A 43 21.02 7.71 14.09
CA GLU A 43 21.41 6.84 12.98
C GLU A 43 20.28 6.73 11.95
N GLU A 44 19.05 6.51 12.43
CA GLU A 44 17.85 6.46 11.58
C GLU A 44 17.61 7.79 10.85
N GLN A 45 17.83 8.93 11.51
CA GLN A 45 17.77 10.25 10.88
C GLN A 45 18.78 10.40 9.74
N LYS A 46 20.02 9.94 9.95
CA LYS A 46 21.06 9.96 8.90
C LYS A 46 20.67 9.07 7.72
N GLU A 47 20.08 7.90 7.97
CA GLU A 47 19.59 7.03 6.91
C GLU A 47 18.47 7.69 6.09
N ILE A 48 17.51 8.35 6.75
CA ILE A 48 16.44 9.12 6.09
C ILE A 48 17.04 10.24 5.23
N ALA A 49 17.94 11.05 5.79
CA ALA A 49 18.59 12.13 5.06
C ALA A 49 19.37 11.61 3.84
N ALA A 50 20.10 10.49 4.00
CA ALA A 50 20.86 9.87 2.92
C ALA A 50 19.96 9.26 1.83
N ALA A 51 18.78 8.76 2.17
CA ALA A 51 17.82 8.26 1.20
C ALA A 51 17.16 9.41 0.41
N LEU A 52 16.74 10.48 1.10
CA LEU A 52 16.16 11.67 0.49
C LEU A 52 17.13 12.36 -0.48
N SER A 53 18.41 12.46 -0.12
CA SER A 53 19.43 13.11 -0.97
C SER A 53 19.72 12.36 -2.28
N LYS A 54 19.46 11.04 -2.33
CA LYS A 54 19.61 10.22 -3.54
C LYS A 54 18.48 10.41 -4.53
N VAL A 55 17.35 10.99 -4.13
CA VAL A 55 16.18 11.17 -5.00
C VAL A 55 16.52 12.14 -6.15
N PRO A 56 16.37 11.73 -7.43
CA PRO A 56 16.67 12.59 -8.56
C PRO A 56 15.80 13.85 -8.56
N LYS A 57 16.44 15.01 -8.75
CA LYS A 57 15.75 16.30 -8.89
C LYS A 57 15.17 16.53 -10.29
N GLN A 58 15.76 15.92 -11.30
CA GLN A 58 15.31 15.96 -12.69
C GLN A 58 15.44 14.55 -13.27
N PRO A 59 14.50 13.65 -12.93
CA PRO A 59 14.54 12.30 -13.45
C PRO A 59 14.24 12.28 -14.95
N VAL A 60 14.89 11.36 -15.65
CA VAL A 60 14.51 10.97 -17.01
C VAL A 60 13.64 9.74 -16.91
N PHE A 61 12.38 9.88 -17.32
CA PHE A 61 11.44 8.76 -17.38
C PHE A 61 11.51 8.07 -18.74
N THR A 62 11.19 6.78 -18.75
CA THR A 62 10.85 6.08 -20.00
C THR A 62 9.56 6.67 -20.59
N PRO A 63 9.32 6.50 -21.91
CA PRO A 63 8.07 6.94 -22.53
C PRO A 63 6.83 6.28 -21.93
N ASP A 64 6.98 5.03 -21.48
CA ASP A 64 5.88 4.25 -20.91
C ASP A 64 5.47 4.77 -19.53
N PHE A 65 4.16 4.87 -19.32
CA PHE A 65 3.56 5.24 -18.05
C PHE A 65 2.24 4.50 -17.86
N GLU A 66 1.87 4.26 -16.59
CA GLU A 66 0.62 3.62 -16.25
C GLU A 66 -0.22 4.54 -15.37
N VAL A 67 -1.53 4.58 -15.64
CA VAL A 67 -2.51 5.21 -14.77
C VAL A 67 -3.63 4.20 -14.51
N ALA A 68 -3.77 3.80 -13.25
CA ALA A 68 -4.82 2.93 -12.78
C ALA A 68 -5.75 3.70 -11.83
N ARG A 69 -7.02 3.33 -11.81
CA ARG A 69 -8.01 3.89 -10.89
C ARG A 69 -8.95 2.79 -10.41
N GLY A 70 -9.51 2.94 -9.23
CA GLY A 70 -10.44 1.97 -8.70
C GLY A 70 -11.16 2.42 -7.44
N ARG A 71 -11.98 1.51 -6.92
CA ARG A 71 -12.59 1.63 -5.59
C ARG A 71 -12.22 0.39 -4.79
N SER A 72 -11.76 0.62 -3.56
CA SER A 72 -11.52 -0.43 -2.58
C SER A 72 -12.64 -0.39 -1.57
N THR A 73 -13.27 -1.52 -1.29
CA THR A 73 -14.34 -1.66 -0.30
C THR A 73 -13.93 -2.68 0.75
N LEU A 74 -13.98 -2.31 2.02
CA LEU A 74 -13.77 -3.24 3.13
C LEU A 74 -15.11 -3.50 3.83
N SER A 75 -15.50 -4.77 3.88
CA SER A 75 -16.72 -5.18 4.57
C SER A 75 -16.52 -5.19 6.09
N GLY A 76 -17.60 -5.04 6.86
CA GLY A 76 -17.56 -4.99 8.33
C GLY A 76 -16.86 -6.20 8.99
N GLY A 77 -16.93 -7.38 8.38
CA GLY A 77 -16.25 -8.59 8.88
C GLY A 77 -14.73 -8.59 8.63
N ASP A 78 -14.27 -7.91 7.59
CA ASP A 78 -12.85 -7.83 7.23
C ASP A 78 -12.10 -6.74 8.04
N LEU A 79 -12.82 -5.75 8.58
CA LEU A 79 -12.27 -4.69 9.44
C LEU A 79 -11.65 -5.24 10.75
N PHE A 80 -12.30 -6.22 11.37
CA PHE A 80 -11.78 -6.90 12.57
C PHE A 80 -10.51 -7.70 12.27
N ARG A 81 -10.40 -8.26 11.06
CA ARG A 81 -9.20 -9.00 10.61
C ARG A 81 -8.05 -8.09 10.22
N ALA A 82 -8.34 -6.84 9.86
CA ALA A 82 -7.35 -5.82 9.49
C ALA A 82 -6.81 -5.02 10.68
N GLY A 83 -7.22 -5.33 11.93
CA GLY A 83 -6.72 -4.64 13.13
C GLY A 83 -7.18 -3.18 13.27
N ALA A 84 -8.23 -2.78 12.57
CA ALA A 84 -8.78 -1.43 12.63
C ALA A 84 -9.71 -1.28 13.84
N ASN A 85 -9.15 -0.93 15.00
CA ASN A 85 -9.88 -0.85 16.27
C ASN A 85 -10.85 0.35 16.40
N ASN A 86 -10.99 1.20 15.37
CA ASN A 86 -11.68 2.50 15.46
C ASN A 86 -12.87 2.70 14.51
N ASN A 87 -13.45 1.64 13.93
CA ASN A 87 -14.69 1.78 13.16
C ASN A 87 -15.86 1.11 13.89
N THR A 88 -16.82 1.94 14.29
CA THR A 88 -18.14 1.53 14.76
C THR A 88 -18.81 0.62 13.73
N ALA A 89 -19.37 -0.48 14.21
CA ALA A 89 -19.90 -1.57 13.41
C ALA A 89 -20.93 -1.10 12.36
N GLY A 90 -20.78 -1.57 11.11
CA GLY A 90 -21.89 -1.69 10.16
C GLY A 90 -21.67 -1.12 8.76
N GLU A 91 -20.94 -0.02 8.61
CA GLU A 91 -20.83 0.65 7.31
C GLU A 91 -19.59 0.18 6.51
N PRO A 92 -19.75 -0.23 5.24
CA PRO A 92 -18.63 -0.59 4.40
C PRO A 92 -17.73 0.63 4.15
N VAL A 93 -16.44 0.50 4.48
CA VAL A 93 -15.46 1.57 4.20
C VAL A 93 -15.10 1.47 2.72
N SER A 94 -15.46 2.51 1.96
CA SER A 94 -15.14 2.62 0.53
C SER A 94 -14.16 3.76 0.29
N ALA A 95 -13.05 3.48 -0.38
CA ALA A 95 -12.07 4.48 -0.81
C ALA A 95 -11.92 4.44 -2.34
N ALA A 96 -12.06 5.60 -2.99
CA ALA A 96 -11.70 5.77 -4.39
C ALA A 96 -10.20 6.07 -4.47
N TRP A 97 -9.51 5.52 -5.47
CA TRP A 97 -8.07 5.70 -5.61
C TRP A 97 -7.63 5.85 -7.06
N VAL A 98 -6.52 6.54 -7.25
CA VAL A 98 -5.78 6.68 -8.50
C VAL A 98 -4.32 6.34 -8.20
N ARG A 99 -3.70 5.53 -9.05
CA ARG A 99 -2.28 5.18 -8.99
C ARG A 99 -1.64 5.48 -10.33
N MET A 100 -0.56 6.23 -10.30
CA MET A 100 0.27 6.54 -11.45
C MET A 100 1.62 5.87 -11.25
N ARG A 101 2.19 5.31 -12.32
CA ARG A 101 3.53 4.74 -12.31
C ARG A 101 4.32 5.26 -13.50
N ARG A 102 5.57 5.60 -13.25
CA ARG A 102 6.58 5.84 -14.27
C ARG A 102 7.87 5.11 -13.96
N ASP A 103 8.46 4.54 -15.00
CA ASP A 103 9.75 3.88 -14.89
C ASP A 103 10.87 4.89 -15.21
N PHE A 104 11.98 4.80 -14.48
CA PHE A 104 13.15 5.63 -14.73
C PHE A 104 14.04 5.00 -15.81
N SER A 105 14.86 5.81 -16.46
CA SER A 105 15.94 5.32 -17.33
C SER A 105 16.84 4.30 -16.62
N SER A 106 17.48 3.42 -17.41
CA SER A 106 18.40 2.39 -16.90
C SER A 106 19.59 2.94 -16.09
N THR A 107 19.90 4.22 -16.26
CA THR A 107 20.97 4.95 -15.55
C THR A 107 20.57 5.45 -14.16
N SER A 108 19.28 5.39 -13.80
CA SER A 108 18.78 5.82 -12.49
C SER A 108 18.97 4.74 -11.42
N VAL A 109 19.29 5.19 -10.20
CA VAL A 109 19.34 4.35 -8.99
C VAL A 109 17.98 3.74 -8.67
N PHE A 110 16.90 4.42 -9.04
CA PHE A 110 15.54 3.95 -8.87
C PHE A 110 15.06 3.24 -10.14
N SER A 111 14.27 2.18 -9.98
CA SER A 111 13.65 1.46 -11.10
C SER A 111 12.38 2.17 -11.56
N ASN A 112 11.52 2.54 -10.61
CA ASN A 112 10.27 3.24 -10.89
C ASN A 112 9.83 4.13 -9.72
N VAL A 113 8.91 5.03 -10.03
CA VAL A 113 8.16 5.82 -9.07
C VAL A 113 6.68 5.50 -9.19
N GLN A 114 6.03 5.25 -8.06
CA GLN A 114 4.59 5.08 -7.94
C GLN A 114 4.04 6.22 -7.10
N TYR A 115 3.06 6.91 -7.65
CA TYR A 115 2.28 7.90 -6.92
C TYR A 115 0.85 7.38 -6.77
N SER A 116 0.32 7.37 -5.56
CA SER A 116 -1.07 7.01 -5.31
C SER A 116 -1.79 8.11 -4.56
N PHE A 117 -3.03 8.35 -4.95
CA PHE A 117 -3.96 9.20 -4.23
C PHE A 117 -5.18 8.38 -3.89
N SER A 118 -5.62 8.42 -2.63
CA SER A 118 -6.83 7.77 -2.18
C SER A 118 -7.71 8.74 -1.41
N LYS A 119 -9.02 8.57 -1.53
CA LYS A 119 -10.03 9.39 -0.86
C LYS A 119 -11.15 8.49 -0.36
N ASP A 120 -11.46 8.61 0.93
CA ASP A 120 -12.67 8.07 1.54
C ASP A 120 -13.54 9.20 2.10
N ALA A 121 -14.52 8.85 2.95
CA ALA A 121 -15.43 9.81 3.57
C ALA A 121 -14.77 10.70 4.65
N LYS A 122 -13.63 10.29 5.20
CA LYS A 122 -12.95 10.92 6.34
C LYS A 122 -11.66 11.62 5.92
N GLN A 123 -10.86 10.99 5.06
CA GLN A 123 -9.51 11.42 4.75
C GLN A 123 -9.16 11.24 3.27
N MET A 124 -8.14 11.99 2.86
CA MET A 124 -7.42 11.84 1.62
C MET A 124 -5.96 11.59 1.94
N ILE A 125 -5.37 10.61 1.25
CA ILE A 125 -3.97 10.20 1.47
C ILE A 125 -3.29 10.22 0.11
N GLU A 126 -2.18 10.95 0.01
CA GLU A 126 -1.25 10.82 -1.09
C GLU A 126 0.03 10.12 -0.64
N THR A 127 0.54 9.24 -1.49
CA THR A 127 1.75 8.47 -1.21
C THR A 127 2.62 8.46 -2.46
N LEU A 128 3.89 8.78 -2.28
CA LEU A 128 4.94 8.65 -3.30
C LEU A 128 5.90 7.54 -2.87
N VAL A 129 6.11 6.56 -3.73
CA VAL A 129 7.01 5.44 -3.50
C VAL A 129 8.06 5.40 -4.60
N LEU A 130 9.33 5.44 -4.23
CA LEU A 130 10.46 5.24 -5.14
C LEU A 130 11.09 3.89 -4.87
N HIS A 131 11.05 3.00 -5.87
CA HIS A 131 11.62 1.67 -5.78
C HIS A 131 13.08 1.68 -6.23
N VAL A 132 13.98 1.12 -5.42
CA VAL A 132 15.39 1.00 -5.76
C VAL A 132 15.55 -0.11 -6.80
N ARG A 133 16.42 0.10 -7.80
CA ARG A 133 16.64 -0.85 -8.90
C ARG A 133 17.34 -2.12 -8.43
N ASP A 134 18.43 -1.98 -7.69
CA ASP A 134 19.24 -3.08 -7.17
C ASP A 134 19.27 -3.02 -5.63
N PRO A 135 18.21 -3.52 -4.96
CA PRO A 135 18.04 -3.34 -3.52
C PRO A 135 19.01 -4.21 -2.73
N LYS A 136 20.18 -3.65 -2.39
CA LYS A 136 21.13 -4.30 -1.47
C LYS A 136 20.72 -4.11 -0.01
N GLU A 137 20.42 -2.86 0.36
CA GLU A 137 20.04 -2.50 1.73
C GLU A 137 18.69 -1.79 1.76
N LEU A 138 18.51 -0.75 0.93
CA LEU A 138 17.24 -0.03 0.77
C LEU A 138 16.45 -0.66 -0.38
N ALA A 139 15.22 -1.08 -0.10
CA ALA A 139 14.28 -1.59 -1.08
C ALA A 139 13.44 -0.47 -1.69
N GLN A 140 12.89 0.41 -0.85
CA GLN A 140 12.11 1.56 -1.30
C GLN A 140 12.10 2.70 -0.28
N LEU A 141 11.92 3.91 -0.79
CA LEU A 141 11.60 5.12 -0.03
C LEU A 141 10.14 5.47 -0.29
N SER A 142 9.33 5.60 0.75
CA SER A 142 7.96 6.08 0.66
C SER A 142 7.77 7.36 1.47
N VAL A 143 7.06 8.31 0.90
CA VAL A 143 6.70 9.60 1.50
C VAL A 143 5.20 9.75 1.40
N GLU A 144 4.55 10.16 2.48
CA GLU A 144 3.09 10.22 2.58
C GLU A 144 2.64 11.53 3.21
N ASP A 145 1.52 12.02 2.72
CA ASP A 145 0.81 13.18 3.23
C ASP A 145 -0.69 12.86 3.32
N GLU A 146 -1.34 13.45 4.32
CA GLU A 146 -2.75 13.22 4.62
C GLU A 146 -3.49 14.54 4.85
N ALA A 147 -4.73 14.59 4.41
CA ALA A 147 -5.62 15.70 4.65
C ALA A 147 -7.04 15.21 4.91
N SER A 148 -7.86 16.05 5.56
CA SER A 148 -9.27 15.72 5.76
C SER A 148 -10.05 15.77 4.43
N ALA A 149 -11.00 14.84 4.26
CA ALA A 149 -11.80 14.69 3.03
C ALA A 149 -12.80 15.84 2.76
N VAL A 150 -12.91 16.83 3.66
CA VAL A 150 -13.71 18.06 3.46
C VAL A 150 -13.18 18.94 2.33
N THR A 151 -11.92 18.78 1.92
CA THR A 151 -11.38 19.48 0.73
C THR A 151 -11.55 18.64 -0.55
N SER A 152 -11.53 19.30 -1.71
CA SER A 152 -11.50 18.58 -2.99
C SER A 152 -10.12 18.00 -3.26
N ALA A 153 -10.02 16.92 -4.04
CA ALA A 153 -8.72 16.35 -4.43
C ALA A 153 -7.84 17.40 -5.15
N ALA A 154 -8.45 18.22 -6.01
CA ALA A 154 -7.76 19.33 -6.67
C ALA A 154 -7.21 20.35 -5.65
N ALA A 155 -7.98 20.69 -4.61
CA ALA A 155 -7.55 21.61 -3.57
C ALA A 155 -6.38 21.04 -2.73
N MET A 156 -6.46 19.77 -2.32
CA MET A 156 -5.36 19.10 -1.60
C MET A 156 -4.09 19.08 -2.45
N LEU A 157 -4.18 18.68 -3.72
CA LEU A 157 -3.01 18.56 -4.59
C LEU A 157 -2.40 19.90 -4.98
N SER A 158 -3.21 20.96 -4.99
CA SER A 158 -2.75 22.34 -5.20
C SER A 158 -2.08 22.92 -3.96
N ASN A 159 -2.45 22.46 -2.77
CA ASN A 159 -1.82 22.88 -1.53
C ASN A 159 -0.55 22.04 -1.31
N SER A 160 0.60 22.67 -1.09
CA SER A 160 1.82 21.95 -0.74
C SER A 160 1.79 21.63 0.76
N THR A 161 0.84 20.79 1.17
CA THR A 161 0.73 20.29 2.53
C THR A 161 2.01 19.55 2.92
N PRO A 162 2.55 19.80 4.14
CA PRO A 162 3.78 19.14 4.57
C PRO A 162 3.55 17.65 4.76
N VAL A 163 4.52 16.87 4.29
CA VAL A 163 4.57 15.42 4.51
C VAL A 163 4.40 15.08 5.99
N SER A 164 3.53 14.10 6.25
CA SER A 164 3.26 13.57 7.58
C SER A 164 4.09 12.32 7.89
N ARG A 165 4.55 11.57 6.87
CA ARG A 165 5.28 10.32 7.10
C ARG A 165 6.35 10.02 6.04
N ILE A 166 7.48 9.52 6.51
CA ILE A 166 8.61 9.04 5.71
C ILE A 166 8.92 7.61 6.15
N ARG A 167 9.08 6.69 5.20
CA ARG A 167 9.44 5.31 5.49
C ARG A 167 10.50 4.80 4.52
N LEU A 168 11.52 4.16 5.09
CA LEU A 168 12.53 3.41 4.38
C LEU A 168 12.27 1.93 4.62
N GLU A 169 11.95 1.20 3.55
CA GLU A 169 11.89 -0.24 3.60
C GLU A 169 13.26 -0.82 3.27
N ARG A 170 13.74 -1.72 4.12
CA ARG A 170 15.09 -2.28 4.01
C ARG A 170 15.03 -3.79 3.86
N PHE A 171 15.92 -4.33 3.03
CA PHE A 171 16.03 -5.78 2.86
C PHE A 171 16.79 -6.38 4.06
N GLY A 172 16.21 -7.38 4.71
CA GLY A 172 16.84 -8.07 5.84
C GLY A 172 17.01 -7.25 7.14
N LYS A 173 16.54 -5.99 7.18
CA LYS A 173 16.56 -5.09 8.34
C LYS A 173 15.16 -4.52 8.61
N PRO A 174 14.83 -4.14 9.86
CA PRO A 174 13.58 -3.43 10.14
C PRO A 174 13.45 -2.15 9.30
N SER A 175 12.22 -1.75 8.95
CA SER A 175 12.01 -0.45 8.30
C SER A 175 12.44 0.68 9.21
N VAL A 176 12.88 1.80 8.65
CA VAL A 176 13.03 3.07 9.37
C VAL A 176 11.82 3.91 9.04
N VAL A 177 11.18 4.50 10.05
CA VAL A 177 9.96 5.29 9.86
C VAL A 177 10.05 6.56 10.71
N LEU A 178 9.71 7.69 10.11
CA LEU A 178 9.49 8.95 10.79
C LEU A 178 8.07 9.41 10.44
N ALA A 179 7.25 9.66 11.45
CA ALA A 179 5.89 10.19 11.30
C ALA A 179 5.69 11.41 12.19
N ARG A 180 4.89 12.38 11.73
CA ARG A 180 4.42 13.46 12.58
C ARG A 180 3.46 12.87 13.61
N CYS A 181 3.80 13.02 14.88
CA CYS A 181 3.02 12.44 15.97
C CYS A 181 2.27 13.54 16.70
N THR A 182 0.96 13.55 16.57
CA THR A 182 0.09 14.36 17.42
C THR A 182 0.01 13.72 18.80
N GLY A 183 0.22 14.51 19.85
CA GLY A 183 0.03 14.02 21.21
C GLY A 183 -1.37 13.44 21.42
N THR A 184 -1.46 12.42 22.24
CA THR A 184 -2.70 11.88 22.81
C THR A 184 -3.28 12.89 23.81
N PRO A 185 -4.61 13.06 23.90
CA PRO A 185 -5.21 13.95 24.89
C PRO A 185 -4.74 13.59 26.30
N GLY A 186 -4.04 14.53 26.97
CA GLY A 186 -3.52 14.34 28.33
C GLY A 186 -2.04 13.96 28.42
N GLU A 187 -1.35 13.71 27.30
CA GLU A 187 0.10 13.46 27.28
C GLU A 187 0.86 14.62 26.59
N PRO A 188 2.08 14.94 27.06
CA PRO A 188 2.91 15.94 26.40
C PRO A 188 3.26 15.49 24.98
N MET A 189 3.07 16.39 24.02
CA MET A 189 3.42 16.14 22.62
C MET A 189 4.92 15.85 22.49
N ALA A 190 5.29 14.85 21.71
CA ALA A 190 6.68 14.59 21.39
C ALA A 190 7.28 15.81 20.66
N ASP A 191 8.39 16.35 21.17
CA ASP A 191 9.11 17.39 20.44
C ASP A 191 9.77 16.79 19.20
N GLN A 192 9.30 17.25 18.03
CA GLN A 192 9.78 16.81 16.74
C GLN A 192 10.54 17.90 15.97
N SER A 193 10.89 19.01 16.63
CA SER A 193 11.58 20.15 16.01
C SER A 193 12.89 19.76 15.31
N ALA A 194 13.64 18.81 15.88
CA ALA A 194 14.87 18.28 15.30
C ALA A 194 14.66 17.57 13.94
N TYR A 195 13.46 17.05 13.68
CA TYR A 195 13.14 16.30 12.46
C TYR A 195 12.55 17.19 11.35
N GLU A 196 12.27 18.46 11.63
CA GLU A 196 11.65 19.38 10.66
C GLU A 196 12.45 19.53 9.35
N PRO A 197 13.81 19.52 9.35
CA PRO A 197 14.57 19.48 8.11
C PRO A 197 14.25 18.25 7.24
N LEU A 198 14.04 17.08 7.83
CA LEU A 198 13.71 15.86 7.10
C LEU A 198 12.31 15.93 6.49
N PHE A 199 11.32 16.44 7.24
CA PHE A 199 9.97 16.64 6.72
C PHE A 199 9.95 17.67 5.59
N ARG A 200 10.71 18.76 5.71
CA ARG A 200 10.84 19.76 4.65
C ARG A 200 11.44 19.15 3.38
N ASP A 201 12.54 18.40 3.50
CA ASP A 201 13.20 17.78 2.36
C ASP A 201 12.29 16.73 1.68
N ALA A 202 11.56 15.93 2.47
CA ALA A 202 10.57 15.00 1.96
C ALA A 202 9.39 15.72 1.26
N SER A 203 8.94 16.85 1.81
CA SER A 203 7.88 17.67 1.20
C SER A 203 8.32 18.26 -0.15
N LEU A 204 9.59 18.66 -0.28
CA LEU A 204 10.16 19.09 -1.55
C LEU A 204 10.21 17.94 -2.57
N VAL A 205 10.52 16.72 -2.14
CA VAL A 205 10.45 15.53 -2.99
C VAL A 205 9.02 15.27 -3.46
N MET A 206 8.06 15.25 -2.53
CA MET A 206 6.64 15.03 -2.83
C MET A 206 6.12 16.06 -3.83
N SER A 207 6.26 17.36 -3.54
CA SER A 207 5.78 18.45 -4.39
C SER A 207 6.38 18.41 -5.80
N ARG A 208 7.68 18.10 -5.91
CA ARG A 208 8.36 17.96 -7.20
C ARG A 208 7.78 16.81 -8.01
N TYR A 209 7.68 15.61 -7.43
CA TYR A 209 7.16 14.45 -8.15
C TYR A 209 5.67 14.56 -8.46
N ARG A 210 4.89 15.20 -7.58
CA ARG A 210 3.50 15.57 -7.85
C ARG A 210 3.39 16.39 -9.15
N THR A 211 4.29 17.35 -9.34
CA THR A 211 4.37 18.17 -10.56
C THR A 211 4.84 17.36 -11.78
N LEU A 212 5.94 16.60 -11.64
CA LEU A 212 6.52 15.80 -12.74
C LEU A 212 5.59 14.71 -13.27
N LEU A 213 4.70 14.20 -12.42
CA LEU A 213 3.71 13.19 -12.76
C LEU A 213 2.36 13.79 -13.17
N GLU A 214 2.23 15.12 -13.25
CA GLU A 214 0.98 15.82 -13.53
C GLU A 214 -0.18 15.41 -12.60
N ALA A 215 0.12 15.08 -11.34
CA ALA A 215 -0.88 14.58 -10.39
C ALA A 215 -2.04 15.57 -10.16
N PRO A 216 -1.83 16.91 -10.02
CA PRO A 216 -2.91 17.85 -9.77
C PRO A 216 -3.96 17.91 -10.88
N ARG A 217 -3.62 17.48 -12.09
CA ARG A 217 -4.54 17.37 -13.23
C ARG A 217 -5.09 15.95 -13.38
N THR A 218 -4.19 14.96 -13.43
CA THR A 218 -4.53 13.57 -13.72
C THR A 218 -5.41 12.96 -12.63
N VAL A 219 -5.12 13.22 -11.35
CA VAL A 219 -5.86 12.58 -10.25
C VAL A 219 -7.32 13.02 -10.20
N PRO A 220 -7.67 14.33 -10.22
CA PRO A 220 -9.07 14.74 -10.28
C PRO A 220 -9.81 14.18 -11.51
N ASP A 221 -9.17 14.21 -12.68
CA ASP A 221 -9.76 13.71 -13.93
C ASP A 221 -10.08 12.20 -13.86
N GLU A 222 -9.16 11.40 -13.32
CA GLU A 222 -9.35 9.96 -13.15
C GLU A 222 -10.37 9.63 -12.06
N LEU A 223 -10.41 10.39 -10.96
CA LEU A 223 -11.42 10.23 -9.92
C LEU A 223 -12.83 10.58 -10.44
N ALA A 224 -12.97 11.60 -11.28
CA ALA A 224 -14.25 11.97 -11.87
C ALA A 224 -14.86 10.82 -12.70
N LYS A 225 -14.01 10.05 -13.40
CA LYS A 225 -14.43 8.86 -14.17
C LYS A 225 -15.04 7.76 -13.27
N LEU A 226 -14.69 7.71 -11.99
CA LEU A 226 -15.30 6.78 -11.02
C LEU A 226 -16.67 7.24 -10.51
N GLY A 227 -17.00 8.53 -10.67
CA GLY A 227 -18.32 9.09 -10.35
C GLY A 227 -19.31 8.95 -11.51
N SER A 228 -18.83 9.01 -12.75
CA SER A 228 -19.65 8.93 -13.97
C SER A 228 -19.99 7.52 -14.44
N ALA A 229 -19.44 6.47 -13.80
CA ALA A 229 -19.76 5.08 -14.12
C ALA A 229 -21.16 4.72 -13.61
N THR A 230 -22.20 5.20 -14.30
CA THR A 230 -23.55 4.66 -14.19
C THR A 230 -23.51 3.25 -14.77
N PHE A 231 -23.32 2.24 -13.93
CA PHE A 231 -23.60 0.87 -14.34
C PHE A 231 -25.06 0.83 -14.82
N PRO A 232 -25.36 0.27 -16.00
CA PRO A 232 -26.73 0.13 -16.44
C PRO A 232 -27.46 -0.68 -15.37
N THR A 233 -28.37 -0.03 -14.66
CA THR A 233 -29.29 -0.69 -13.75
C THR A 233 -29.96 -1.79 -14.53
N ARG A 234 -29.73 -3.03 -14.09
CA ARG A 234 -30.32 -4.23 -14.69
C ARG A 234 -31.81 -3.97 -14.87
N ALA A 235 -32.25 -3.79 -16.12
CA ALA A 235 -33.63 -3.46 -16.44
C ALA A 235 -34.54 -4.47 -15.73
N LYS A 236 -35.45 -3.99 -14.88
CA LYS A 236 -36.47 -4.83 -14.25
C LYS A 236 -37.28 -5.46 -15.37
N LYS A 237 -37.19 -6.79 -15.52
CA LYS A 237 -38.09 -7.55 -16.40
C LYS A 237 -39.53 -7.21 -16.01
N PRO A 238 -40.40 -6.77 -16.95
CA PRO A 238 -41.80 -6.54 -16.63
C PRO A 238 -42.44 -7.87 -16.21
N VAL A 239 -43.05 -7.86 -15.02
CA VAL A 239 -43.86 -8.98 -14.55
C VAL A 239 -45.11 -9.02 -15.43
N ARG A 240 -45.27 -10.12 -16.17
CA ARG A 240 -46.44 -10.37 -17.01
C ARG A 240 -47.60 -10.72 -16.08
N GLU A 241 -48.52 -9.80 -15.91
CA GLU A 241 -49.77 -10.02 -15.19
C GLU A 241 -50.56 -11.13 -15.88
N LYS A 242 -50.77 -12.24 -15.19
CA LYS A 242 -51.62 -13.33 -15.66
C LYS A 242 -53.06 -12.91 -15.44
N ALA A 243 -53.78 -12.62 -16.53
CA ALA A 243 -55.23 -12.65 -16.53
C ALA A 243 -55.69 -14.07 -16.17
N GLN A 244 -56.49 -14.18 -15.11
CA GLN A 244 -57.21 -15.41 -14.75
C GLN A 244 -58.63 -15.38 -15.36
N PRO A 245 -59.21 -16.56 -15.62
CA PRO A 245 -60.38 -16.75 -16.51
C PRO A 245 -61.70 -16.28 -15.92
#